data_AF-A0A5C4UU31-F1
#
_entry.id   AF-A0A5C4UU31-F1
#
_cell.length_a   1.000
_cell.length_b   1.000
_cell.length_c   1.000
_cell.angle_alpha   90.00
_cell.angle_beta   90.00
_cell.angle_gamma   90.00
#
_symmetry.space_group_name_H-M   'P 1'
#
loop_
_entity.id
_entity.type
_entity.pdbx_description
1 polymer ?
#
loop_
_entity_poly.entity_id
_entity_poly.type
_entity_poly.pdbx_seq_one_letter_code
_entity_poly.pdbx_strand_id
1 'polypeptide(L)'
;MLTYIGTRGRRTLHTRSVEFWCEAIAYELPTGRAFWLGTHRATTPRLALRWLHHRARQIAEQLDPHQARPVRAWLHDRSEREDALHQLAAGGLYSHTVHEPPVHYLLTARPTGDHS
;
A
#
# COMPACT_ATOMS: atom_id res chain seq x y z
N MET A 1 -58.95 -6.20 9.02
CA MET A 1 -57.79 -6.31 9.94
C MET A 1 -56.98 -7.52 9.52
N LEU A 2 -55.93 -7.33 8.72
CA LEU A 2 -55.04 -8.39 8.24
C LEU A 2 -53.60 -8.00 8.64
N THR A 3 -52.98 -8.84 9.46
CA THR A 3 -51.71 -8.57 10.14
C THR A 3 -50.54 -8.80 9.18
N TYR A 4 -49.74 -7.76 8.94
CA TYR A 4 -48.49 -7.82 8.19
C TYR A 4 -47.38 -8.35 9.09
N ILE A 5 -46.97 -9.61 8.92
CA ILE A 5 -45.76 -10.15 9.57
C ILE A 5 -44.58 -9.91 8.65
N GLY A 6 -44.01 -8.71 8.73
CA GLY A 6 -42.75 -8.38 8.07
C GLY A 6 -41.58 -9.00 8.84
N THR A 7 -41.11 -10.17 8.40
CA THR A 7 -39.82 -10.70 8.84
C THR A 7 -38.70 -9.86 8.24
N ARG A 8 -38.30 -8.79 8.96
CA ARG A 8 -37.01 -8.11 8.73
C ARG A 8 -35.90 -9.07 9.12
N GLY A 9 -35.54 -9.95 8.20
CA GLY A 9 -34.21 -10.53 8.17
C GLY A 9 -33.23 -9.37 8.07
N ARG A 10 -32.59 -9.01 9.19
CA ARG A 10 -31.37 -8.21 9.19
C ARG A 10 -30.36 -8.99 8.36
N ARG A 11 -30.26 -8.66 7.08
CA ARG A 11 -29.09 -8.96 6.27
C ARG A 11 -27.94 -8.22 6.93
N THR A 12 -27.23 -8.88 7.84
CA THR A 12 -25.85 -8.54 8.11
C THR A 12 -25.12 -8.72 6.79
N LEU A 13 -24.98 -7.62 6.04
CA LEU A 13 -23.98 -7.55 4.99
C LEU A 13 -22.67 -7.83 5.72
N HIS A 14 -22.17 -9.05 5.60
CA HIS A 14 -20.76 -9.33 5.88
C HIS A 14 -20.02 -8.54 4.80
N THR A 15 -19.70 -7.28 5.10
CA THR A 15 -18.74 -6.54 4.30
C THR A 15 -17.45 -7.29 4.47
N ARG A 16 -17.12 -8.17 3.50
CA ARG A 16 -15.84 -8.84 3.39
C ARG A 16 -14.74 -7.82 3.67
N SER A 17 -14.03 -7.96 4.78
CA SER A 17 -13.01 -7.00 5.18
C SER A 17 -11.77 -7.28 4.34
N VAL A 18 -11.58 -6.49 3.29
CA VAL A 18 -10.37 -6.54 2.47
C VAL A 18 -9.21 -6.01 3.31
N GLU A 19 -8.25 -6.87 3.60
CA GLU A 19 -6.94 -6.47 4.13
C GLU A 19 -6.00 -6.09 2.99
N PHE A 20 -4.95 -5.34 3.32
CA PHE A 20 -3.90 -4.93 2.41
C PHE A 20 -2.57 -5.46 2.91
N TRP A 21 -1.86 -6.18 2.05
CA TRP A 21 -0.47 -6.55 2.26
C TRP A 21 0.44 -5.48 1.67
N CYS A 22 1.29 -4.92 2.53
CA CYS A 22 2.29 -3.95 2.16
C CYS A 22 3.68 -4.56 2.34
N GLU A 23 4.59 -4.25 1.43
CA GLU A 23 5.98 -4.72 1.49
C GLU A 23 6.95 -3.69 0.94
N ALA A 24 8.19 -3.76 1.44
CA ALA A 24 9.31 -3.00 0.95
C ALA A 24 10.51 -3.93 0.75
N ILE A 25 11.09 -3.89 -0.44
CA ILE A 25 12.18 -4.77 -0.85
C ILE A 25 13.27 -3.93 -1.51
N ALA A 26 14.53 -4.18 -1.16
CA ALA A 26 15.69 -3.68 -1.90
C ALA A 26 16.16 -4.75 -2.89
N TYR A 27 16.28 -4.38 -4.16
CA TYR A 27 16.75 -5.23 -5.24
C TYR A 27 18.10 -4.73 -5.73
N GLU A 28 19.15 -5.54 -5.58
CA GLU A 28 20.47 -5.27 -6.13
C GLU A 28 20.51 -5.75 -7.60
N LEU A 29 20.59 -4.80 -8.55
CA LEU A 29 20.51 -5.12 -9.98
C LEU A 29 21.63 -6.04 -10.49
N PRO A 30 22.92 -5.86 -10.12
CA PRO A 30 23.99 -6.70 -10.67
C PRO A 30 23.89 -8.17 -10.28
N THR A 31 23.33 -8.47 -9.10
CA THR A 31 23.29 -9.84 -8.55
C THR A 31 21.88 -10.44 -8.59
N GLY A 32 20.84 -9.61 -8.78
CA GLY A 32 19.44 -9.99 -8.65
C GLY A 32 19.02 -10.28 -7.20
N ARG A 33 19.86 -9.97 -6.20
CA ARG A 33 19.55 -10.25 -4.79
C ARG A 33 18.45 -9.33 -4.29
N ALA A 34 17.52 -9.91 -3.54
CA ALA A 34 16.42 -9.20 -2.90
C ALA A 34 16.59 -9.23 -1.38
N PHE A 35 16.44 -8.06 -0.75
CA PHE A 35 16.51 -7.87 0.69
C PHE A 35 15.18 -7.33 1.19
N TRP A 36 14.51 -8.07 2.07
CA TRP A 36 13.25 -7.65 2.69
C TRP A 36 13.52 -6.55 3.72
N LEU A 37 12.90 -5.39 3.50
CA LEU A 37 13.04 -4.22 4.37
C LEU A 37 11.88 -4.05 5.34
N GLY A 38 10.78 -4.76 5.09
CA GLY A 38 9.63 -4.81 5.99
C GLY A 38 8.35 -5.22 5.28
N THR A 39 7.38 -5.66 6.07
CA THR A 39 6.01 -5.97 5.63
C THR A 39 4.99 -5.43 6.64
N HIS A 40 3.77 -5.20 6.19
CA HIS A 40 2.69 -4.72 7.05
C HIS A 40 1.31 -5.11 6.52
N ARG A 41 0.40 -5.42 7.43
CA ARG A 41 -1.02 -5.59 7.13
C ARG A 41 -1.78 -4.33 7.51
N ALA A 42 -2.57 -3.82 6.56
CA ALA A 42 -3.42 -2.67 6.77
C ALA A 42 -4.89 -3.03 6.48
N THR A 43 -5.81 -2.42 7.21
CA THR A 43 -7.25 -2.66 7.06
C THR A 43 -7.94 -1.66 6.14
N THR A 44 -7.20 -0.66 5.64
CA THR A 44 -7.73 0.35 4.71
C THR A 44 -6.64 0.81 3.71
N PRO A 45 -7.04 1.30 2.52
CA PRO A 45 -6.10 1.90 1.55
C PRO A 45 -5.24 3.01 2.16
N ARG A 46 -5.83 3.85 3.01
CA ARG A 46 -5.14 4.96 3.66
C ARG A 46 -4.05 4.48 4.61
N LEU A 47 -4.31 3.43 5.38
CA LEU A 47 -3.32 2.84 6.27
C LEU A 47 -2.19 2.16 5.50
N ALA A 48 -2.52 1.48 4.40
CA ALA A 48 -1.53 0.87 3.51
C ALA A 48 -0.58 1.92 2.93
N LEU A 49 -1.12 2.97 2.30
CA LEU A 49 -0.31 4.04 1.72
C LEU A 49 0.48 4.82 2.79
N ARG A 50 -0.09 5.02 3.98
CA ARG A 50 0.63 5.62 5.11
C ARG A 50 1.85 4.81 5.49
N TRP A 51 1.75 3.49 5.51
CA TRP A 51 2.89 2.62 5.80
C TRP A 51 3.97 2.73 4.71
N LEU A 52 3.60 2.73 3.43
CA LEU A 52 4.55 2.94 2.32
C LEU A 52 5.28 4.28 2.44
N HIS A 53 4.54 5.37 2.68
CA HIS A 53 5.13 6.70 2.89
C HIS A 53 6.08 6.73 4.10
N HIS A 54 5.72 6.05 5.19
CA HIS A 54 6.62 5.97 6.35
C HIS A 54 7.90 5.22 5.99
N ARG A 55 7.81 4.09 5.28
CA ARG A 55 8.99 3.30 4.90
C ARG A 55 9.89 4.03 3.90
N ALA A 56 9.30 4.73 2.94
CA ALA A 56 10.05 5.55 1.99
C ALA A 56 10.78 6.71 2.67
N ARG A 57 10.21 7.33 3.72
CA ARG A 57 10.92 8.33 4.53
C ARG A 57 12.17 7.73 5.16
N GLN A 58 12.05 6.56 5.79
CA GLN A 58 13.18 5.87 6.40
C GLN A 58 14.27 5.50 5.37
N ILE A 59 13.87 5.10 4.15
CA ILE A 59 14.82 4.88 3.05
C ILE A 59 15.50 6.20 2.67
N ALA A 60 14.74 7.27 2.43
CA ALA A 60 15.27 8.57 2.03
C ALA A 60 16.20 9.23 3.07
N GLU A 61 16.10 8.84 4.35
CA GLU A 61 17.01 9.27 5.42
C GLU A 61 18.39 8.59 5.33
N GLN A 62 18.50 7.46 4.64
CA GLN A 62 19.75 6.71 4.45
C GLN A 62 20.45 7.03 3.12
N LEU A 63 19.74 7.67 2.19
CA LEU A 63 20.27 8.02 0.87
C LEU A 63 21.06 9.32 0.90
N ASP A 64 22.00 9.45 -0.05
CA ASP A 64 22.60 10.74 -0.35
C ASP A 64 21.54 11.79 -0.69
N PRO A 65 21.73 13.08 -0.35
CA PRO A 65 20.71 14.11 -0.54
C PRO A 65 20.16 14.22 -1.97
N HIS A 66 21.00 13.99 -2.98
CA HIS A 66 20.59 14.04 -4.38
C HIS A 66 19.66 12.88 -4.75
N GLN A 67 19.94 11.67 -4.24
CA GLN A 67 19.09 10.48 -4.43
C GLN A 67 17.82 10.52 -3.58
N ALA A 68 17.86 11.16 -2.42
CA ALA A 68 16.69 11.34 -1.56
C ALA A 68 15.64 12.30 -2.16
N ARG A 69 16.04 13.22 -3.04
CA ARG A 69 15.17 14.26 -3.62
C ARG A 69 13.94 13.69 -4.34
N PRO A 70 14.04 12.74 -5.28
CA PRO A 70 12.85 12.15 -5.93
C PRO A 70 11.91 11.48 -4.95
N VAL A 71 12.42 10.77 -3.93
CA VAL A 71 11.59 10.15 -2.89
C VAL A 71 10.83 11.20 -2.08
N ARG A 72 11.51 12.28 -1.70
CA ARG A 72 10.88 13.42 -1.01
C ARG A 72 9.82 14.09 -1.87
N ALA A 73 10.08 14.27 -3.17
CA ALA A 73 9.08 14.82 -4.09
C ALA A 73 7.82 13.94 -4.13
N TRP A 74 7.98 12.62 -4.30
CA TRP A 74 6.88 11.66 -4.27
C TRP A 74 6.08 11.72 -2.96
N LEU A 75 6.75 11.79 -1.81
CA LEU A 75 6.08 11.90 -0.50
C LEU A 75 5.16 13.13 -0.37
N HIS A 76 5.47 14.19 -1.11
CA HIS A 76 4.72 15.45 -1.14
C HIS A 76 3.77 15.58 -2.33
N ASP A 77 3.82 14.66 -3.28
CA ASP A 77 2.91 14.64 -4.43
C ASP A 77 1.50 14.26 -3.97
N ARG A 78 0.57 15.19 -4.17
CA ARG A 78 -0.83 15.00 -3.79
C ARG A 78 -1.61 14.23 -4.86
N SER A 79 -1.32 14.46 -6.13
CA SER A 79 -2.02 13.78 -7.24
C SER A 79 -1.71 12.29 -7.18
N GLU A 80 -0.42 11.95 -7.10
CA GLU A 80 0.04 10.58 -6.98
C GLU A 80 -0.57 9.87 -5.76
N ARG A 81 -0.70 10.57 -4.64
CA ARG A 81 -1.35 10.04 -3.45
C ARG A 81 -2.84 9.75 -3.69
N GLU A 82 -3.55 10.64 -4.36
CA GLU A 82 -4.97 10.47 -4.67
C GLU A 82 -5.18 9.31 -5.64
N ASP A 83 -4.32 9.19 -6.67
CA ASP A 83 -4.31 8.10 -7.64
C ASP A 83 -4.02 6.75 -6.97
N ALA A 84 -3.00 6.68 -6.11
CA ALA A 84 -2.67 5.48 -5.32
C ALA A 84 -3.85 5.02 -4.45
N LEU A 85 -4.52 5.96 -3.79
CA LEU A 85 -5.70 5.66 -2.96
C LEU A 85 -6.87 5.17 -3.82
N HIS A 86 -7.09 5.77 -4.99
CA HIS A 86 -8.12 5.33 -5.93
C HIS A 86 -7.87 3.89 -6.38
N GLN A 87 -6.62 3.59 -6.79
CA GLN A 87 -6.22 2.25 -7.24
C GLN A 87 -6.40 1.20 -6.14
N LEU A 88 -5.94 1.47 -4.92
CA LEU A 88 -6.08 0.55 -3.79
C LEU A 88 -7.56 0.35 -3.40
N ALA A 89 -8.37 1.41 -3.42
CA ALA A 89 -9.80 1.31 -3.12
C ALA A 89 -10.58 0.52 -4.19
N ALA A 90 -10.13 0.55 -5.45
CA ALA A 90 -10.66 -0.26 -6.54
C ALA A 90 -10.19 -1.73 -6.49
N GLY A 91 -9.38 -2.12 -5.50
CA GLY A 91 -8.82 -3.47 -5.39
C GLY A 91 -7.57 -3.70 -6.24
N GLY A 92 -6.92 -2.65 -6.72
CA GLY A 92 -5.67 -2.71 -7.47
C GLY A 92 -4.42 -2.80 -6.58
N LEU A 93 -3.32 -3.28 -7.17
CA LEU A 93 -1.97 -3.16 -6.62
C LEU A 93 -1.44 -1.74 -6.87
N TYR A 94 -0.91 -1.09 -5.84
CA TYR A 94 -0.07 0.10 -6.00
C TYR A 94 1.40 -0.26 -5.81
N SER A 95 2.28 0.34 -6.61
CA SER A 95 3.72 0.11 -6.57
C SER A 95 4.47 1.42 -6.83
N HIS A 96 5.46 1.71 -6.00
CA HIS A 96 6.41 2.79 -6.21
C HIS A 96 7.84 2.25 -6.16
N THR A 97 8.67 2.66 -7.12
CA THR A 97 10.08 2.25 -7.21
C THR A 97 10.98 3.46 -7.01
N VAL A 98 11.88 3.37 -6.02
CA VAL A 98 12.99 4.32 -5.86
C VAL A 98 14.20 3.75 -6.56
N HIS A 99 14.72 4.50 -7.53
CA HIS A 99 15.89 4.12 -8.31
C HIS A 99 17.16 4.71 -7.69
N GLU A 100 18.02 3.87 -7.12
CA GLU A 100 19.32 4.27 -6.58
C GLU A 100 20.40 3.28 -7.03
N PRO A 101 20.92 3.38 -8.26
CA PRO A 101 21.85 2.37 -8.76
C PRO A 101 23.06 2.17 -7.82
N PRO A 102 23.39 0.91 -7.44
CA PRO A 102 22.92 -0.35 -8.04
C PRO A 102 21.66 -0.97 -7.40
N VAL A 103 21.05 -0.33 -6.39
CA VAL A 103 19.91 -0.84 -5.62
C VAL A 103 18.60 -0.13 -5.99
N HIS A 104 17.56 -0.90 -6.32
CA HIS A 104 16.21 -0.37 -6.47
C HIS A 104 15.35 -0.74 -5.27
N TYR A 105 14.68 0.24 -4.67
CA TYR A 105 13.71 -0.04 -3.62
C TYR A 105 12.31 -0.13 -4.22
N LEU A 106 11.67 -1.27 -4.04
CA LEU A 106 10.28 -1.51 -4.43
C LEU A 106 9.40 -1.41 -3.19
N LEU A 107 8.40 -0.53 -3.23
CA LEU A 107 7.37 -0.39 -2.21
C LEU A 107 6.02 -0.74 -2.83
N THR A 108 5.35 -1.77 -2.32
CA THR A 108 4.05 -2.19 -2.85
C THR A 108 2.98 -2.29 -1.77
N ALA A 109 1.74 -2.02 -2.17
CA ALA A 109 0.55 -2.35 -1.39
C ALA A 109 -0.46 -3.02 -2.31
N ARG A 110 -0.98 -4.17 -1.88
CA ARG A 110 -2.01 -4.91 -2.62
C ARG A 110 -3.10 -5.38 -1.67
N PRO A 111 -4.37 -5.41 -2.10
CA PRO A 111 -5.39 -6.12 -1.35
C PRO A 111 -5.01 -7.59 -1.28
N THR A 112 -5.15 -8.16 -0.09
CA THR A 112 -5.19 -9.61 0.10
C THR A 112 -6.63 -10.06 0.01
N GLY A 113 -6.86 -11.21 -0.61
CA GLY A 113 -8.18 -11.82 -0.63
C GLY A 113 -8.76 -11.91 0.78
N ASP A 114 -10.10 -11.88 0.84
CA ASP A 114 -10.90 -11.91 2.06
C ASP A 114 -10.38 -12.94 3.08
N HIS A 115 -9.99 -12.50 4.28
CA HIS A 115 -9.75 -13.41 5.40
C HIS A 115 -11.12 -13.77 5.99
N SER A 116 -11.64 -14.91 5.56
CA SER A 116 -12.83 -15.56 6.13
C SER A 116 -12.61 -16.00 7.58
#